data_AF-A0A533X9L8-F1
#
_entry.id   AF-A0A533X9L8-F1
#
_cell.length_a   1.000
_cell.length_b   1.000
_cell.length_c   1.000
_cell.angle_alpha   90.00
_cell.angle_beta   90.00
_cell.angle_gamma   90.00
#
_symmetry.space_group_name_H-M   'P 1'
#
loop_
_entity.id
_entity.type
_entity.pdbx_description
1 polymer ?
#
loop_
_entity_poly.entity_id
_entity_poly.type
_entity_poly.pdbx_seq_one_letter_code
_entity_poly.pdbx_strand_id
1 'polypeptide(L)'
;TRLVIDFPKTNLPAANVSVNQETASRAPSDSASPAPVAMAAGRRESGTPAKTLTKVEVQRGESEATVVIFGDGQFSYDARLINQSRLIVDLAKVASSLRFPVLSVDHPLLKQIRIGHHSDKIRLVFDLPKPASYSVQAESDRLAVRLTPLA
;
A
#
# COMPACT_ATOMS: atom_id res chain seq x y z
N THR A 1 29.82 -13.01 -17.75
CA THR A 1 30.36 -12.33 -16.55
C THR A 1 29.85 -13.05 -15.31
N ARG A 2 30.70 -13.83 -14.63
CA ARG A 2 30.36 -14.46 -13.34
C ARG A 2 30.68 -13.45 -12.24
N LEU A 3 29.67 -12.97 -11.53
CA LEU A 3 29.86 -12.11 -10.35
C LEU A 3 29.83 -12.99 -9.11
N VAL A 4 31.01 -13.20 -8.51
CA VAL A 4 31.18 -13.84 -7.20
C VAL A 4 31.12 -12.72 -6.17
N ILE A 5 30.14 -12.76 -5.26
CA ILE A 5 30.05 -11.80 -4.15
C ILE A 5 30.64 -12.48 -2.92
N ASP A 6 31.79 -11.97 -2.52
CA ASP A 6 32.54 -12.34 -1.32
C ASP A 6 32.04 -11.47 -0.15
N PHE A 7 31.77 -12.07 1.01
CA PHE A 7 31.28 -11.38 2.21
C PHE A 7 32.37 -11.40 3.29
N PRO A 8 32.92 -10.25 3.72
CA PRO A 8 33.83 -10.24 4.86
C PRO A 8 33.07 -10.51 6.16
N LYS A 9 33.52 -11.53 6.90
CA LYS A 9 33.18 -11.81 8.30
C LYS A 9 33.76 -10.73 9.23
N THR A 10 33.18 -10.67 10.45
CA THR A 10 33.73 -10.12 11.71
C THR A 10 33.11 -8.75 12.07
N ASN A 11 32.40 -8.55 13.19
CA ASN A 11 32.86 -8.75 14.58
C ASN A 11 31.69 -8.78 15.61
N LEU A 12 31.75 -9.68 16.59
CA LEU A 12 31.23 -9.55 17.98
C LEU A 12 32.48 -9.44 18.89
N PRO A 13 32.48 -8.85 20.11
CA PRO A 13 31.48 -8.93 21.19
C PRO A 13 31.26 -7.53 21.89
N ALA A 14 30.60 -7.29 23.03
CA ALA A 14 30.26 -8.05 24.23
C ALA A 14 29.13 -7.36 25.03
N ALA A 15 28.51 -8.15 25.92
CA ALA A 15 27.98 -7.82 27.25
C ALA A 15 27.04 -6.61 27.42
N ASN A 16 25.80 -6.90 27.82
CA ASN A 16 25.29 -6.39 29.09
C ASN A 16 24.16 -7.29 29.61
N VAL A 17 24.46 -7.99 30.70
CA VAL A 17 23.48 -8.63 31.59
C VAL A 17 23.05 -7.55 32.58
N SER A 18 21.77 -7.23 32.63
CA SER A 18 21.18 -6.57 33.79
C SER A 18 19.84 -7.22 34.09
N VAL A 19 19.88 -8.11 35.07
CA VAL A 19 18.74 -8.71 35.75
C VAL A 19 18.15 -7.63 36.65
N ASN A 20 16.85 -7.36 36.54
CA ASN A 20 16.07 -6.80 37.64
C ASN A 20 14.73 -7.53 37.68
N GLN A 21 14.57 -8.37 38.71
CA GLN A 21 13.29 -8.83 39.21
C GLN A 21 12.81 -7.79 40.22
N GLU A 22 11.61 -7.25 40.06
CA GLU A 22 10.84 -6.77 41.20
C GLU A 22 9.36 -7.14 40.99
N THR A 23 8.89 -7.87 41.98
CA THR A 23 7.56 -8.38 42.27
C THR A 23 6.47 -7.33 42.44
N ALA A 24 5.27 -7.71 42.01
CA ALA A 24 3.95 -7.42 42.58
C ALA A 24 3.48 -5.94 42.70
N SER A 25 2.32 -5.64 42.07
CA SER A 25 1.13 -5.14 42.79
C SER A 25 -0.08 -4.83 41.89
N ARG A 26 -1.23 -5.38 42.30
CA ARG A 26 -2.61 -4.84 42.22
C ARG A 26 -3.17 -4.34 40.88
N ALA A 27 -4.11 -5.12 40.33
CA ALA A 27 -5.40 -4.56 39.90
C ALA A 27 -6.28 -4.27 41.14
N PRO A 28 -7.44 -3.57 41.06
CA PRO A 28 -8.05 -2.83 39.95
C PRO A 28 -8.43 -1.38 40.35
N SER A 29 -8.81 -0.52 39.40
CA SER A 29 -9.83 0.51 39.62
C SER A 29 -10.43 0.94 38.29
N ASP A 30 -11.72 0.66 38.22
CA ASP A 30 -12.68 0.97 37.19
C ASP A 30 -12.95 2.48 37.10
N SER A 31 -12.97 3.02 35.89
CA SER A 31 -13.64 4.26 35.54
C SER A 31 -13.91 4.24 34.05
N ALA A 32 -15.01 3.58 33.72
CA ALA A 32 -15.69 3.68 32.45
C ALA A 32 -16.12 5.14 32.14
N SER A 33 -15.90 5.57 30.89
CA SER A 33 -16.93 6.24 30.09
C SER A 33 -16.52 6.42 28.63
N PRO A 34 -17.49 6.52 27.70
CA PRO A 34 -17.54 5.63 26.54
C PRO A 34 -17.64 6.34 25.16
N ALA A 35 -17.26 5.60 24.11
CA ALA A 35 -17.73 5.65 22.70
C ALA A 35 -17.54 6.95 21.88
N PRO A 36 -17.68 6.94 20.53
CA PRO A 36 -17.48 5.87 19.55
C PRO A 36 -16.53 6.34 18.41
N VAL A 37 -15.53 5.56 18.00
CA VAL A 37 -15.02 5.68 16.62
C VAL A 37 -15.74 4.69 15.73
N ALA A 38 -16.98 5.06 15.40
CA ALA A 38 -17.62 4.56 14.20
C ALA A 38 -16.90 5.19 13.00
N MET A 39 -15.96 4.46 12.42
CA MET A 39 -15.72 4.51 10.98
C MET A 39 -15.62 3.09 10.46
N ALA A 40 -16.79 2.54 10.14
CA ALA A 40 -16.91 1.46 9.20
C ALA A 40 -16.36 1.94 7.84
N ALA A 41 -15.21 1.42 7.43
CA ALA A 41 -14.85 1.28 6.03
C ALA A 41 -13.83 0.14 5.92
N GLY A 42 -14.27 -0.97 5.33
CA GLY A 42 -13.47 -2.18 5.16
C GLY A 42 -13.89 -3.28 6.13
N ARG A 43 -15.00 -3.96 5.80
CA ARG A 43 -15.17 -5.36 6.18
C ARG A 43 -13.83 -6.04 5.90
N ARG A 44 -13.16 -6.54 6.94
CA ARG A 44 -11.98 -7.40 6.78
C ARG A 44 -12.49 -8.65 6.10
N GLU A 45 -12.56 -8.66 4.78
CA GLU A 45 -12.78 -9.89 4.05
C GLU A 45 -11.54 -10.73 4.31
N SER A 46 -11.74 -11.89 4.93
CA SER A 46 -10.72 -12.81 5.40
C SER A 46 -9.97 -13.42 4.22
N GLY A 47 -9.18 -12.63 3.51
CA GLY A 47 -8.27 -13.08 2.45
C GLY A 47 -6.86 -13.24 2.99
N THR A 48 -6.08 -14.13 2.38
CA THR A 48 -4.63 -14.18 2.61
C THR A 48 -4.04 -12.82 2.24
N PRO A 49 -3.24 -12.17 3.11
CA PRO A 49 -2.63 -10.88 2.78
C PRO A 49 -1.75 -10.97 1.53
N ALA A 50 -1.87 -9.98 0.63
CA ALA A 50 -1.01 -9.86 -0.54
C ALA A 50 0.46 -9.72 -0.11
N LYS A 51 1.34 -10.43 -0.80
CA LYS A 51 2.80 -10.31 -0.68
C LYS A 51 3.42 -9.80 -1.96
N THR A 52 2.77 -10.02 -3.11
CA THR A 52 3.30 -9.71 -4.42
C THR A 52 2.26 -9.01 -5.28
N LEU A 53 2.59 -7.83 -5.79
CA LEU A 53 1.90 -7.19 -6.89
C LEU A 53 2.39 -7.84 -8.19
N THR A 54 1.46 -8.41 -8.96
CA THR A 54 1.76 -9.26 -10.13
C THR A 54 1.47 -8.58 -11.45
N LYS A 55 0.46 -7.70 -11.52
CA LYS A 55 0.04 -7.00 -12.74
C LYS A 55 -0.61 -5.66 -12.40
N VAL A 56 -0.45 -4.69 -13.29
CA VAL A 56 -1.26 -3.47 -13.32
C VAL A 56 -1.87 -3.36 -14.70
N GLU A 57 -3.17 -3.16 -14.76
CA GLU A 57 -3.94 -3.02 -15.99
C GLU A 57 -4.73 -1.71 -15.96
N VAL A 58 -4.90 -1.09 -17.13
CA VAL A 58 -5.65 0.16 -17.26
C VAL A 58 -6.77 -0.05 -18.27
N GLN A 59 -8.00 0.05 -17.79
CA GLN A 59 -9.22 0.05 -18.58
C GLN A 59 -9.58 1.50 -18.88
N ARG A 60 -9.58 1.85 -20.16
CA ARG A 60 -9.88 3.19 -20.64
C ARG A 60 -11.34 3.23 -21.08
N GLY A 61 -12.18 3.98 -20.38
CA GLY A 61 -13.51 4.36 -20.84
C GLY A 61 -13.46 5.65 -21.65
N GLU A 62 -14.62 6.14 -22.10
CA GLU A 62 -14.70 7.41 -22.84
C GLU A 62 -14.46 8.62 -21.94
N SER A 63 -14.99 8.59 -20.72
CA SER A 63 -14.92 9.67 -19.74
C SER A 63 -14.28 9.26 -18.42
N GLU A 64 -14.00 7.97 -18.22
CA GLU A 64 -13.47 7.40 -16.98
C GLU A 64 -12.28 6.49 -17.26
N ALA A 65 -11.41 6.32 -16.27
CA ALA A 65 -10.34 5.34 -16.33
C ALA A 65 -10.33 4.48 -15.07
N THR A 66 -10.24 3.17 -15.24
CA THR A 66 -10.13 2.23 -14.12
C THR A 66 -8.79 1.54 -14.19
N VAL A 67 -8.03 1.62 -13.11
CA VAL A 67 -6.75 0.93 -12.96
C VAL A 67 -6.96 -0.26 -12.04
N VAL A 68 -6.67 -1.45 -12.54
CA VAL A 68 -6.79 -2.70 -11.78
C VAL A 68 -5.40 -3.19 -11.42
N ILE A 69 -5.14 -3.30 -10.13
CA ILE A 69 -3.89 -3.79 -9.55
C ILE A 69 -4.14 -5.22 -9.10
N PHE A 70 -3.35 -6.17 -9.59
CA PHE A 70 -3.48 -7.59 -9.26
C PHE A 70 -2.35 -8.03 -8.36
N GLY A 71 -2.65 -8.98 -7.46
CA GLY A 71 -1.67 -9.59 -6.57
C GLY A 71 -1.99 -11.05 -6.26
N ASP A 72 -1.24 -11.60 -5.31
CA ASP A 72 -1.37 -12.97 -4.80
C ASP A 72 -2.24 -13.06 -3.52
N GLY A 73 -2.96 -11.99 -3.21
CA GLY A 73 -3.82 -11.91 -2.04
C GLY A 73 -4.44 -10.53 -1.87
N GLN A 74 -5.02 -10.29 -0.69
CA GLN A 74 -5.74 -9.07 -0.40
C GLN A 74 -4.78 -7.94 -0.05
N PHE A 75 -4.91 -6.82 -0.75
CA PHE A 75 -4.07 -5.66 -0.52
C PHE A 75 -4.48 -4.90 0.75
N SER A 76 -3.51 -4.66 1.63
CA SER A 76 -3.60 -3.59 2.62
C SER A 76 -3.09 -2.30 1.98
N TYR A 77 -3.94 -1.29 1.87
CA TYR A 77 -3.63 -0.07 1.12
C TYR A 77 -4.04 1.21 1.85
N ASP A 78 -3.36 2.30 1.51
CA ASP A 78 -3.75 3.68 1.82
C ASP A 78 -3.82 4.47 0.51
N ALA A 79 -4.92 5.20 0.29
CA ALA A 79 -5.16 5.94 -0.94
C ALA A 79 -5.48 7.40 -0.61
N ARG A 80 -4.71 8.32 -1.17
CA ARG A 80 -4.85 9.77 -0.92
C ARG A 80 -4.68 10.59 -2.18
N LEU A 81 -5.60 11.52 -2.40
CA LEU A 81 -5.51 12.51 -3.46
C LEU A 81 -4.78 13.76 -2.97
N ILE A 82 -3.75 14.18 -3.70
CA ILE A 82 -2.90 15.32 -3.38
C ILE A 82 -3.13 16.41 -4.43
N ASN A 83 -3.58 17.59 -3.97
CA ASN A 83 -3.78 18.78 -4.79
C ASN A 83 -4.57 18.51 -6.08
N GLN A 84 -5.52 17.55 -6.03
CA GLN A 84 -6.39 17.12 -7.15
C GLN A 84 -5.67 16.66 -8.44
N SER A 85 -4.34 16.57 -8.43
CA SER A 85 -3.51 16.30 -9.61
C SER A 85 -2.70 15.01 -9.47
N ARG A 86 -2.65 14.43 -8.26
CA ARG A 86 -1.88 13.22 -7.99
C ARG A 86 -2.66 12.33 -7.03
N LEU A 87 -3.02 11.13 -7.47
CA LEU A 87 -3.52 10.10 -6.56
C LEU A 87 -2.33 9.20 -6.17
N ILE A 88 -2.17 8.97 -4.88
CA ILE A 88 -1.15 8.09 -4.33
C ILE A 88 -1.84 6.89 -3.69
N VAL A 89 -1.43 5.69 -4.07
CA VAL A 89 -1.87 4.44 -3.46
C VAL A 89 -0.65 3.70 -2.94
N ASP A 90 -0.51 3.62 -1.62
CA ASP A 90 0.55 2.88 -0.94
C ASP A 90 0.02 1.47 -0.61
N LEU A 91 0.75 0.42 -1.00
CA LEU A 91 0.46 -0.98 -0.72
C LEU A 91 1.45 -1.52 0.32
N ALA A 92 0.96 -1.82 1.52
CA ALA A 92 1.81 -2.18 2.66
C ALA A 92 2.26 -3.65 2.61
N LYS A 93 3.54 -3.90 2.93
CA LYS A 93 4.18 -5.23 3.00
C LYS A 93 4.12 -6.03 1.70
N VAL A 94 4.05 -5.34 0.56
CA VAL A 94 3.99 -5.92 -0.77
C VAL A 94 5.30 -5.67 -1.51
N ALA A 95 5.80 -6.68 -2.21
CA ALA A 95 6.82 -6.57 -3.23
C ALA A 95 6.18 -6.48 -4.63
N SER A 96 6.89 -5.96 -5.62
CA SER A 96 6.39 -5.89 -7.00
C SER A 96 7.20 -6.82 -7.90
N SER A 97 6.50 -7.68 -8.67
CA SER A 97 7.12 -8.49 -9.72
C SER A 97 7.27 -7.73 -11.04
N LEU A 98 6.68 -6.53 -11.14
CA LEU A 98 6.77 -5.71 -12.33
C LEU A 98 8.21 -5.26 -12.58
N ARG A 99 8.57 -5.18 -13.86
CA ARG A 99 9.91 -4.82 -14.32
C ARG A 99 10.01 -3.38 -14.83
N PHE A 100 8.89 -2.66 -14.86
CA PHE A 100 8.82 -1.28 -15.33
C PHE A 100 8.51 -0.33 -14.17
N PRO A 101 9.22 0.81 -14.07
CA PRO A 101 9.00 1.81 -13.03
C PRO A 101 7.85 2.77 -13.36
N VAL A 102 7.43 2.83 -14.63
CA VAL A 102 6.38 3.74 -15.11
C VAL A 102 5.54 3.02 -16.16
N LEU A 103 4.21 3.19 -16.07
CA LEU A 103 3.24 2.77 -17.07
C LEU A 103 2.57 4.01 -17.66
N SER A 104 2.90 4.35 -18.91
CA SER A 104 2.25 5.45 -19.62
C SER A 104 0.80 5.11 -19.95
N VAL A 105 -0.09 6.07 -19.73
CA VAL A 105 -1.52 5.94 -20.00
C VAL A 105 -1.93 7.07 -20.94
N ASP A 106 -2.36 6.70 -22.14
CA ASP A 106 -2.94 7.64 -23.09
C ASP A 106 -4.42 7.84 -22.75
N HIS A 107 -4.71 8.65 -21.73
CA HIS A 107 -6.08 8.97 -21.31
C HIS A 107 -6.19 10.41 -20.74
N PRO A 108 -7.28 11.16 -21.00
CA PRO A 108 -7.44 12.54 -20.53
C PRO A 108 -7.45 12.74 -19.01
N LEU A 109 -7.74 11.69 -18.23
CA LEU A 109 -7.74 11.73 -16.75
C LEU A 109 -6.49 11.15 -16.10
N LEU A 110 -5.70 10.37 -16.84
CA LEU A 110 -4.55 9.65 -16.28
C LEU A 110 -3.46 9.62 -17.33
N LYS A 111 -2.36 10.33 -17.07
CA LYS A 111 -1.22 10.43 -17.99
C LYS A 111 -0.29 9.23 -17.85
N GLN A 112 -0.04 8.79 -16.63
CA GLN A 112 0.85 7.68 -16.32
C GLN A 112 0.70 7.24 -14.87
N ILE A 113 1.18 6.03 -14.59
CA ILE A 113 1.30 5.47 -13.25
C ILE A 113 2.78 5.23 -12.98
N ARG A 114 3.31 5.82 -11.92
CA ARG A 114 4.68 5.59 -11.44
C ARG A 114 4.65 4.56 -10.32
N ILE A 115 5.57 3.62 -10.37
CA ILE A 115 5.69 2.50 -9.44
C ILE A 115 6.97 2.69 -8.64
N GLY A 116 6.83 3.23 -7.43
CA GLY A 116 7.91 3.44 -6.48
C GLY A 116 8.08 2.22 -5.58
N HIS A 117 9.31 1.72 -5.47
CA HIS A 117 9.65 0.62 -4.59
C HIS A 117 10.25 1.18 -3.28
N HIS A 118 9.68 0.80 -2.14
CA HIS A 118 10.21 1.08 -0.81
C HIS A 118 10.48 -0.25 -0.07
N SER A 119 11.22 -0.19 1.04
CA SER A 119 11.62 -1.39 1.80
C SER A 119 10.45 -2.18 2.38
N ASP A 120 9.34 -1.51 2.67
CA ASP A 120 8.16 -2.06 3.35
C ASP A 120 6.86 -1.90 2.56
N LYS A 121 6.88 -1.22 1.40
CA LYS A 121 5.69 -0.94 0.60
C LYS A 121 5.99 -0.65 -0.86
N ILE A 122 4.96 -0.74 -1.69
CA ILE A 122 4.95 -0.19 -3.05
C ILE A 122 4.09 1.08 -3.06
N ARG A 123 4.59 2.14 -3.68
CA ARG A 123 3.86 3.39 -3.88
C ARG A 123 3.50 3.53 -5.35
N LEU A 124 2.21 3.49 -5.65
CA LEU A 124 1.67 3.81 -6.96
C LEU A 124 1.28 5.28 -6.98
N VAL A 125 1.84 6.04 -7.93
CA VAL A 125 1.50 7.46 -8.13
C VAL A 125 0.85 7.62 -9.49
N PHE A 126 -0.38 8.09 -9.48
CA PHE A 126 -1.21 8.32 -10.64
C PHE A 126 -1.09 9.82 -10.99
N ASP A 127 -0.47 10.12 -12.12
CA ASP A 127 -0.31 11.50 -12.59
C ASP A 127 -1.59 11.91 -13.33
N LEU A 128 -2.40 12.78 -12.69
CA LEU A 128 -3.69 13.24 -13.19
C LEU A 128 -3.51 14.62 -13.86
N PRO A 129 -3.63 14.74 -15.19
CA PRO A 129 -3.47 16.02 -15.88
C PRO A 129 -4.65 16.97 -15.67
N LYS A 130 -5.77 16.48 -15.14
CA LYS A 130 -6.98 17.24 -14.81
C LYS A 130 -7.52 16.80 -13.44
N PRO A 131 -8.25 17.68 -12.71
CA PRO A 131 -8.94 17.30 -11.50
C PRO A 131 -9.89 16.10 -11.72
N ALA A 132 -9.80 15.12 -10.84
CA ALA A 132 -10.61 13.90 -10.89
C ALA A 132 -11.01 13.46 -9.49
N SER A 133 -12.21 12.88 -9.38
CA SER A 133 -12.63 12.08 -8.23
C SER A 133 -12.14 10.65 -8.38
N TYR A 134 -11.96 9.95 -7.27
CA TYR A 134 -11.58 8.54 -7.28
C TYR A 134 -12.43 7.70 -6.34
N SER A 135 -12.59 6.43 -6.68
CA SER A 135 -13.14 5.39 -5.81
C SER A 135 -12.24 4.17 -5.86
N VAL A 136 -12.04 3.52 -4.72
CA VAL A 136 -11.25 2.29 -4.62
C VAL A 136 -12.15 1.14 -4.22
N GLN A 137 -12.08 0.05 -4.97
CA GLN A 137 -12.77 -1.21 -4.69
C GLN A 137 -11.71 -2.28 -4.47
N ALA A 138 -11.72 -2.88 -3.28
CA ALA A 138 -10.82 -3.95 -2.91
C ALA A 138 -11.54 -5.29 -2.97
N GLU A 139 -10.88 -6.27 -3.57
CA GLU A 139 -11.33 -7.65 -3.66
C GLU A 139 -10.22 -8.58 -3.13
N SER A 140 -10.45 -9.89 -3.19
CA SER A 140 -9.54 -10.89 -2.62
C SER A 140 -8.12 -10.89 -3.21
N ASP A 141 -7.96 -10.58 -4.51
CA ASP A 141 -6.68 -10.66 -5.24
C ASP A 141 -6.38 -9.39 -6.06
N ARG A 142 -7.25 -8.37 -5.96
CA ARG A 142 -7.16 -7.16 -6.78
C ARG A 142 -7.65 -5.92 -6.08
N LEU A 143 -7.17 -4.78 -6.55
CA LEU A 143 -7.57 -3.45 -6.14
C LEU A 143 -7.89 -2.63 -7.38
N ALA A 144 -9.15 -2.26 -7.55
CA ALA A 144 -9.62 -1.42 -8.65
C ALA A 144 -9.73 0.04 -8.20
N VAL A 145 -9.01 0.92 -8.89
CA VAL A 145 -9.02 2.37 -8.68
C VAL A 145 -9.70 3.02 -9.88
N ARG A 146 -10.92 3.49 -9.69
CA ARG A 146 -11.69 4.18 -10.73
C ARG A 146 -11.54 5.68 -10.59
N LEU A 147 -11.29 6.36 -11.71
CA LEU A 147 -11.11 7.79 -11.84
C LEU A 147 -12.24 8.36 -12.69
N THR A 148 -12.88 9.42 -12.20
CA THR A 148 -13.92 10.17 -12.93
C THR A 148 -13.60 11.65 -12.96
N PRO A 149 -14.00 12.40 -14.00
CA PRO A 149 -13.79 13.84 -14.05
C PRO A 149 -14.48 14.52 -12.86
N LEU A 150 -13.86 15.56 -12.31
CA LEU A 150 -14.55 16.47 -11.40
C LEU A 150 -15.36 17.46 -12.27
N ALA A 151 -16.67 17.55 -12.02
CA ALA A 151 -17.58 18.44 -12.76
C ALA A 151 -17.28 19.91 -12.50
#